data_AF-A0A087UB81-F1
#
_entry.id   AF-A0A087UB81-F1
#
_cell.length_a   1.000
_cell.length_b   1.000
_cell.length_c   1.000
_cell.angle_alpha   90.00
_cell.angle_beta   90.00
_cell.angle_gamma   90.00
#
_symmetry.space_group_name_H-M   'P 1'
#
loop_
_entity.id
_entity.type
_entity.pdbx_description
1 polymer ?
#
loop_
_entity_poly.entity_id
_entity_poly.type
_entity_poly.pdbx_seq_one_letter_code
_entity_poly.pdbx_strand_id
1 'polypeptide(L)' 'MPVQPGVSSPNSPQISSAMSKLPALFYTVEVGDTKFTILKRYQNLKPIGSG' A
#
# COMPACT_ATOMS: atom_id res chain seq x y z
N MET A 1 -40.80 2.37 31.49
CA MET A 1 -40.37 2.16 30.09
C MET A 1 -38.86 2.28 30.03
N PRO A 2 -38.11 1.26 29.60
CA PRO A 2 -36.66 1.39 29.43
C PRO A 2 -36.36 2.18 28.14
N VAL A 3 -35.56 3.24 28.28
CA VAL A 3 -35.04 4.04 27.16
C VAL A 3 -34.03 3.18 26.36
N GLN A 4 -34.18 3.10 25.05
CA GLN A 4 -33.29 2.33 24.17
C GLN A 4 -31.96 3.10 23.95
N PRO A 5 -30.78 2.49 24.20
CA PRO A 5 -29.49 3.09 23.88
C PRO A 5 -29.29 3.18 22.36
N GLY A 6 -28.71 4.29 21.91
CA GLY A 6 -28.67 4.74 20.53
C GLY A 6 -28.14 3.71 19.52
N VAL A 7 -28.85 3.61 18.40
CA VAL A 7 -28.38 2.96 17.18
C VAL A 7 -27.28 3.82 16.56
N SER A 8 -26.06 3.30 16.53
CA SER A 8 -24.95 3.89 15.79
C SER A 8 -25.18 3.67 14.29
N SER A 9 -25.40 4.77 13.56
CA SER A 9 -25.65 4.77 12.12
C SER A 9 -24.48 4.15 11.33
N PRO A 10 -24.73 3.24 10.36
CA PRO A 10 -23.68 2.49 9.66
C PRO A 10 -22.97 3.24 8.51
N ASN A 11 -23.25 4.52 8.27
CA ASN A 11 -22.82 5.20 7.04
C ASN A 11 -21.87 6.39 7.26
N SER A 12 -20.75 6.16 7.95
CA SER A 12 -19.57 7.02 7.75
C SER A 12 -18.79 6.51 6.54
N PRO A 13 -18.51 7.34 5.50
CA PRO A 13 -17.60 6.95 4.44
C PRO A 13 -16.19 6.79 5.04
N GLN A 14 -15.82 5.55 5.34
CA GLN A 14 -14.48 5.14 5.72
C GLN A 14 -13.55 5.29 4.50
N ILE A 15 -13.11 6.52 4.20
CA ILE A 15 -12.02 6.77 3.26
C ILE A 15 -10.70 6.47 3.98
N SER A 16 -10.50 5.21 4.37
CA SER A 16 -9.30 4.71 5.03
C SER A 16 -8.65 3.55 4.25
N SER A 17 -8.98 3.39 2.96
CA SER A 17 -8.41 2.36 2.08
C SER A 17 -7.54 2.90 0.94
N ALA A 18 -7.29 4.22 0.88
CA ALA A 18 -6.39 4.82 -0.09
C ALA A 18 -4.94 4.94 0.42
N MET A 19 -4.73 5.15 1.73
CA MET A 19 -3.39 5.25 2.32
C MET A 19 -2.70 3.89 2.54
N SER A 20 -3.47 2.83 2.72
CA SER A 20 -2.95 1.48 3.00
C SER A 20 -2.53 0.71 1.74
N LYS A 21 -2.81 1.23 0.53
CA LYS A 21 -2.43 0.60 -0.75
C LYS A 21 -1.05 1.04 -1.27
N LEU A 22 -0.51 2.14 -0.77
CA LEU A 22 0.82 2.64 -1.17
C LEU A 22 1.93 1.59 -0.92
N PRO A 23 2.08 0.97 0.27
CA PRO A 23 3.10 -0.06 0.47
C PRO A 23 2.87 -1.31 -0.38
N ALA A 24 1.64 -1.56 -0.88
CA ALA A 24 1.36 -2.68 -1.76
C ALA A 24 1.82 -2.46 -3.21
N LEU A 25 2.11 -1.22 -3.62
CA LEU A 25 2.51 -0.88 -5.00
C LEU A 25 4.01 -1.05 -5.25
N PHE A 26 4.82 -1.10 -4.20
CA PHE A 26 6.27 -1.15 -4.29
C PHE A 26 6.82 -2.47 -3.79
N TYR A 27 8.03 -2.81 -4.24
CA TYR A 27 8.84 -3.88 -3.69
C TYR A 27 10.32 -3.49 -3.75
N THR A 28 11.12 -4.11 -2.89
CA THR A 28 12.56 -3.91 -2.86
C THR A 28 13.23 -5.06 -3.61
N VAL A 29 14.18 -4.71 -4.48
CA VAL A 29 15.00 -5.64 -5.24
C VAL A 29 16.47 -5.31 -5.02
N GLU A 30 17.30 -6.33 -4.92
CA GLU A 30 18.75 -6.18 -4.74
C GLU A 30 19.44 -6.43 -6.09
N VAL A 31 20.27 -5.49 -6.52
CA VAL A 31 21.04 -5.57 -7.77
C VAL A 31 22.49 -5.22 -7.44
N GLY A 32 23.36 -6.23 -7.41
CA GLY A 32 24.71 -6.07 -6.86
C GLY A 32 24.64 -5.71 -5.38
N ASP A 33 25.35 -4.65 -4.97
CA ASP A 33 25.37 -4.16 -3.59
C ASP A 33 24.31 -3.08 -3.29
N THR A 34 23.46 -2.74 -4.27
CA THR A 34 22.46 -1.66 -4.15
C THR A 34 21.05 -2.21 -4.05
N LYS A 35 20.23 -1.60 -3.19
CA LYS A 35 18.80 -1.90 -3.05
C LYS A 35 17.95 -0.86 -3.76
N PHE A 36 17.03 -1.32 -4.60
CA PHE A 36 16.08 -0.48 -5.33
C PHE A 36 14.67 -0.71 -4.80
N THR A 37 13.97 0.36 -4.45
CA THR A 37 12.53 0.32 -4.16
C THR A 37 11.78 0.80 -5.39
N ILE A 38 11.05 -0.10 -6.02
CA ILE A 38 10.44 0.13 -7.33
C ILE A 38 8.99 -0.33 -7.37
N LEU A 39 8.23 0.17 -8.35
CA LEU A 39 6.85 -0.24 -8.58
C LEU A 39 6.78 -1.69 -9.07
N LYS A 40 5.80 -2.45 -8.55
CA LYS A 40 5.55 -3.87 -8.91
C LYS A 40 5.27 -4.13 -10.39
N ARG A 41 4.92 -3.09 -11.15
CA ARG A 41 4.74 -3.19 -12.61
C ARG A 41 6.05 -3.39 -13.38
N TYR A 42 7.19 -3.04 -12.77
CA TYR A 42 8.49 -3.27 -13.38
C TYR A 42 9.00 -4.63 -12.92
N GLN A 43 8.98 -5.60 -13.83
CA GLN A 43 9.41 -6.99 -13.61
C GLN A 43 10.57 -7.33 -14.54
N ASN A 44 11.26 -8.43 -14.28
CA ASN A 44 12.39 -8.92 -15.08
C ASN A 44 13.52 -7.88 -15.22
N LEU A 45 13.83 -7.18 -14.13
CA LEU A 45 14.91 -6.20 -14.12
C LEU A 45 16.23 -6.86 -14.49
N LYS A 46 17.00 -6.15 -15.33
CA LYS A 46 18.35 -6.54 -15.73
C LYS A 46 19.27 -5.34 -15.56
N PRO A 47 20.46 -5.51 -14.98
CA PRO A 47 21.46 -4.45 -14.98
C PRO A 47 21.88 -4.16 -16.43
N ILE A 48 21.87 -2.89 -16.81
CA ILE A 48 22.24 -2.42 -18.15
C ILE A 48 23.55 -1.63 -18.17
N GLY A 49 24.07 -1.28 -16.99
CA GLY A 49 25.30 -0.53 -16.80
C GLY A 49 25.38 0.03 -15.39
N SER A 50 26.59 0.28 -14.91
CA SER A 50 26.89 1.00 -13.68
C SER A 50 27.80 2.18 -14.02
N GLY A 51 27.45 3.37 -13.54
CA GLY A 51 28.27 4.58 -13.66
C GLY A 51 29.16 4.79 -12.44
#